data_AF-A0A3B8V679-F1
#
_entry.id   AF-A0A3B8V679-F1
#
_cell.length_a   1.000
_cell.length_b   1.000
_cell.length_c   1.000
_cell.angle_alpha   90.00
_cell.angle_beta   90.00
_cell.angle_gamma   90.00
#
_symmetry.space_group_name_H-M   'P 1'
#
loop_
_entity.id
_entity.type
_entity.pdbx_description
1 polymer ?
#
loop_
_entity_poly.entity_id
_entity_poly.type
_entity_poly.pdbx_seq_one_letter_code
_entity_poly.pdbx_strand_id
1 'polypeptide(L)' 'HKNPDQFADAFARAWFKLLHRDMGPRSRYMGPEVPEEVLIWQDPVSAGNSDYDVAAVKARIADSGLSVQEMVETA' A
#
# COMPACT_ATOMS: atom_id res chain seq x y z
N HIS A 1 -26.21 19.92 -19.63
CA HIS A 1 -25.36 19.19 -18.67
C HIS A 1 -25.64 19.73 -17.27
N LYS A 2 -26.04 18.88 -16.32
CA LYS A 2 -26.55 19.37 -15.02
C LYS A 2 -25.46 19.54 -13.94
N ASN A 3 -24.33 18.83 -14.03
CA ASN A 3 -23.23 18.91 -13.05
C ASN A 3 -21.85 18.80 -13.75
N PRO A 4 -21.38 19.84 -14.46
CA PRO A 4 -20.09 19.80 -15.14
C PRO A 4 -18.90 19.61 -14.18
N ASP A 5 -18.95 20.18 -12.98
CA ASP A 5 -17.86 20.10 -12.00
C ASP A 5 -17.65 18.67 -11.48
N GLN A 6 -18.75 17.92 -11.25
CA GLN A 6 -18.68 16.51 -10.84
C GLN A 6 -18.05 15.64 -11.93
N PHE A 7 -18.34 15.94 -13.20
CA PHE A 7 -17.71 15.24 -14.30
C PHE A 7 -16.21 15.54 -14.38
N ALA A 8 -15.82 16.81 -14.22
CA ALA A 8 -14.42 17.21 -14.23
C ALA A 8 -13.61 16.53 -13.11
N ASP A 9 -14.11 16.50 -11.88
CA ASP A 9 -13.46 15.80 -10.76
C ASP A 9 -13.37 14.28 -11.00
N ALA A 10 -14.48 13.65 -11.40
CA ALA A 10 -14.50 12.22 -11.66
C ALA A 10 -13.55 11.82 -12.80
N PHE A 11 -13.50 12.62 -13.88
CA PHE A 11 -12.60 12.39 -14.99
C PHE A 11 -11.13 12.55 -14.58
N ALA A 12 -10.78 13.61 -13.85
CA ALA A 12 -9.42 13.83 -13.38
C ALA A 12 -8.93 12.67 -12.49
N ARG A 13 -9.75 12.22 -11.53
CA ARG A 13 -9.46 11.08 -10.65
C ARG A 13 -9.31 9.77 -11.43
N ALA A 14 -10.20 9.52 -12.40
CA ALA A 14 -10.14 8.32 -13.22
C ALA A 14 -8.94 8.32 -14.17
N TRP A 15 -8.60 9.46 -14.74
CA TRP A 15 -7.44 9.63 -15.62
C TRP A 15 -6.13 9.43 -14.85
N PHE A 16 -6.00 10.03 -13.66
CA PHE A 16 -4.85 9.80 -12.80
C PHE A 16 -4.70 8.31 -12.47
N LYS A 17 -5.78 7.65 -12.05
CA LYS A 17 -5.79 6.20 -11.81
C LYS A 17 -5.36 5.40 -13.04
N LEU A 18 -5.88 5.72 -14.23
CA LEU A 18 -5.55 5.01 -15.47
C LEU A 18 -4.05 5.00 -15.74
N LEU A 19 -3.38 6.13 -15.54
CA LEU A 19 -1.95 6.31 -15.81
C LEU A 19 -1.02 5.77 -14.72
N HIS A 20 -1.54 5.45 -13.53
CA HIS A 20 -0.72 5.12 -12.36
C HIS A 20 -1.09 3.78 -11.69
N ARG A 21 -2.14 3.08 -12.15
CA ARG A 21 -2.64 1.82 -11.55
C ARG A 21 -1.62 0.67 -11.53
N ASP A 22 -0.63 0.70 -12.41
CA ASP A 22 0.42 -0.32 -12.57
C ASP A 22 1.78 0.13 -12.01
N MET A 23 1.88 1.34 -11.47
CA MET A 23 3.12 1.83 -10.85
C MET A 23 3.44 1.17 -9.50
N GLY A 24 2.50 0.44 -8.91
CA GLY A 24 2.68 -0.21 -7.61
C GLY A 24 2.62 0.78 -6.43
N PRO A 25 3.35 0.52 -5.32
CA PRO A 25 3.25 1.33 -4.11
C PRO A 25 3.56 2.80 -4.35
N ARG A 26 2.83 3.69 -3.65
CA ARG A 26 3.01 5.15 -3.74
C ARG A 26 4.43 5.62 -3.41
N SER A 27 5.19 4.84 -2.63
CA SER A 27 6.62 5.11 -2.34
C SER A 27 7.51 5.14 -3.59
N ARG A 28 7.02 4.63 -4.74
CA ARG A 28 7.71 4.70 -6.04
C ARG A 28 7.46 5.99 -6.80
N TYR A 29 6.50 6.82 -6.38
CA TYR A 29 6.17 8.06 -7.08
C TYR A 29 7.25 9.10 -6.78
N MET A 30 7.67 9.84 -7.79
CA MET A 30 8.78 10.79 -7.70
C MET A 30 8.38 12.14 -8.29
N GLY A 31 8.96 13.21 -7.75
CA GLY A 31 8.74 14.58 -8.24
C GLY A 31 7.78 15.39 -7.37
N PRO A 32 7.68 16.71 -7.64
CA PRO A 32 6.97 17.65 -6.79
C PRO A 32 5.44 17.61 -6.94
N GLU A 33 4.93 16.98 -8.00
CA GLU A 33 3.50 16.97 -8.34
C GLU A 33 2.75 15.74 -7.81
N VAL A 34 3.39 14.91 -6.99
CA VAL A 34 2.74 13.75 -6.39
C VAL A 34 1.62 14.24 -5.47
N PRO A 35 0.35 13.88 -5.74
CA PRO A 35 -0.76 14.35 -4.91
C PRO A 35 -0.61 13.88 -3.46
N GLU A 36 -1.04 14.71 -2.51
CA GLU A 36 -1.02 14.35 -1.08
C GLU A 36 -2.08 13.29 -0.75
N GLU A 37 -3.22 13.33 -1.44
CA GLU A 37 -4.34 12.39 -1.28
C GLU A 37 -3.89 10.94 -1.44
N VAL A 38 -4.26 10.11 -0.46
CA VAL A 38 -4.04 8.66 -0.50
C VAL A 38 -5.28 8.00 -1.10
N LEU A 39 -5.13 7.25 -2.18
CA LEU A 39 -6.25 6.63 -2.89
C LEU A 39 -6.32 5.13 -2.58
N ILE A 40 -7.52 4.60 -2.31
CA ILE A 40 -7.73 3.19 -1.90
C ILE A 40 -7.16 2.19 -2.91
N TRP A 41 -7.26 2.48 -4.21
CA TRP A 41 -6.77 1.58 -5.26
C TRP A 41 -5.24 1.45 -5.31
N GLN A 42 -4.51 2.29 -4.56
CA GLN A 42 -3.06 2.20 -4.41
C GLN A 42 -2.64 1.23 -3.29
N ASP A 43 -3.61 0.56 -2.65
CA ASP A 43 -3.41 -0.36 -1.52
C ASP A 43 -2.52 0.24 -0.42
N PRO A 44 -2.92 1.38 0.19
CA PRO A 44 -2.07 2.12 1.10
C PRO A 44 -1.77 1.34 2.39
N VAL A 45 -0.50 1.37 2.79
CA VAL A 45 -0.01 0.77 4.04
C VAL A 45 0.35 1.89 5.01
N SER A 46 -0.06 1.75 6.26
CA SER A 46 0.30 2.70 7.32
C SER A 46 1.79 2.63 7.64
N ALA A 47 2.36 3.76 8.07
CA ALA A 47 3.73 3.79 8.54
C ALA A 47 3.88 2.90 9.79
N GLY A 48 4.71 1.86 9.69
CA GLY A 48 5.00 0.97 10.81
C GLY A 48 6.06 1.53 11.76
N ASN A 49 6.21 0.87 12.92
CA ASN A 49 7.33 1.14 13.82
C ASN A 49 8.64 0.66 13.19
N SER A 50 9.70 1.49 13.22
CA SER A 50 11.04 1.12 12.76
C SER A 50 11.89 0.44 13.83
N ASP A 51 11.49 0.51 15.10
CA ASP A 51 12.20 -0.08 16.23
C ASP A 51 11.58 -1.44 16.59
N TYR A 52 12.13 -2.52 16.02
CA TYR A 52 11.71 -3.89 16.29
C TYR A 52 12.91 -4.80 16.51
N ASP A 53 12.78 -5.69 17.50
CA ASP A 53 13.78 -6.73 17.77
C ASP A 53 13.49 -8.00 16.95
N VAL A 54 14.19 -8.12 15.82
CA VAL A 54 14.09 -9.27 14.93
C VAL A 54 14.49 -10.58 15.63
N ALA A 55 15.48 -10.54 16.53
CA ALA A 55 15.99 -11.74 17.19
C ALA A 55 14.96 -12.28 18.20
N ALA A 56 14.38 -11.39 19.01
CA ALA A 56 13.33 -11.75 19.95
C ALA A 56 12.09 -12.33 19.25
N VAL A 57 11.67 -11.74 18.12
CA VAL A 57 10.51 -12.24 17.36
C VAL A 57 10.78 -13.62 16.74
N LYS A 58 11.97 -13.82 16.15
CA LYS A 58 12.34 -15.13 15.58
C LYS A 58 12.35 -16.25 16.62
N ALA A 59 12.86 -15.99 17.82
CA ALA A 59 12.83 -16.96 18.92
C ALA A 59 11.39 -17.36 19.28
N ARG A 60 10.49 -16.37 19.39
CA ARG A 60 9.07 -16.63 19.71
C ARG A 60 8.33 -17.40 18.62
N ILE A 61 8.67 -17.18 17.34
CA ILE A 61 8.12 -17.96 16.22
C ILE A 61 8.63 -19.41 16.27
N ALA A 62 9.92 -19.62 16.53
CA ALA A 62 10.49 -20.96 16.67
C ALA A 62 9.84 -21.75 17.82
N ASP A 63 9.49 -21.06 18.92
CA ASP A 63 8.83 -21.65 20.09
C ASP A 63 7.29 -21.74 19.96
N SER A 64 6.69 -21.29 18.85
CA SER A 64 5.23 -21.21 18.71
C SER A 64 4.54 -22.55 18.46
N GLY A 65 5.31 -23.64 18.30
CA GLY A 65 4.81 -24.98 18.00
C GLY A 65 4.28 -25.15 16.57
N LEU A 66 4.47 -24.15 15.69
CA LEU A 66 4.14 -24.26 14.27
C LEU A 66 5.14 -25.21 13.59
N SER A 67 4.62 -26.07 12.72
CA SER A 67 5.44 -26.87 11.84
C SER A 67 6.17 -26.00 10.81
N VAL A 68 7.27 -26.52 10.27
CA VAL A 68 7.98 -25.87 9.16
C VAL A 68 7.06 -25.65 7.97
N GLN A 69 6.15 -26.60 7.70
CA GLN A 69 5.20 -26.48 6.60
C GLN A 69 4.24 -25.29 6.80
N GLU A 70 3.64 -25.15 7.98
CA GLU A 70 2.75 -24.01 8.29
C GLU A 70 3.48 -22.67 8.19
N MET A 71 4.73 -22.61 8.66
CA MET A 71 5.56 -21.40 8.56
C MET A 71 5.88 -21.04 7.10
N VAL A 72 6.16 -22.02 6.26
CA VAL A 72 6.50 -21.80 4.84
C VAL A 72 5.27 -21.45 4.01
N GLU A 73 4.12 -22.08 4.24
CA GLU A 73 2.90 -21.83 3.48
C GLU A 73 2.25 -20.47 3.78
N THR A 74 2.50 -19.91 4.97
CA THR A 74 1.93 -18.62 5.40
C THR A 74 2.77 -17.41 4.95
N ALA A 75 4.08 -17.59 4.77
CA ALA A 75 5.04 -16.52 4.44
C ALA A 75 4.91 -16.02 2.99
#